data_AF-A0A1T5FRG9-F1
#
_entry.id   AF-A0A1T5FRG9-F1
#
_cell.length_a   1.000
_cell.length_b   1.000
_cell.length_c   1.000
_cell.angle_alpha   90.00
_cell.angle_beta   90.00
_cell.angle_gamma   90.00
#
_symmetry.space_group_name_H-M   'P 1'
#
loop_
_entity.id
_entity.type
_entity.pdbx_description
1 polymer ?
#
loop_
_entity_poly.entity_id
_entity_poly.type
_entity_poly.pdbx_seq_one_letter_code
_entity_poly.pdbx_strand_id
1 'polypeptide(L)' 'MVENSTTIYEEAYNSDLKEVVTETEVKFETKIRNGIQSLAKEPSQSVIDNILAYSKTFVSK' A
#
# COMPACT_ATOMS: atom_id res chain seq x y z
N MET A 1 0.03 15.92 -52.30
CA MET A 1 -0.56 15.26 -51.12
C MET A 1 -0.22 16.13 -49.93
N VAL A 2 -1.21 16.55 -49.13
CA VAL A 2 -0.98 17.40 -47.94
C VAL A 2 -1.08 16.48 -46.74
N GLU A 3 0.03 16.30 -46.03
CA GLU A 3 0.10 15.43 -44.86
C GLU A 3 -0.40 16.21 -43.64
N ASN A 4 -1.58 15.84 -43.14
CA ASN A 4 -2.12 16.33 -41.89
C ASN A 4 -1.55 15.48 -40.76
N SER A 5 -0.46 15.91 -40.12
CA SER A 5 -0.01 15.31 -38.86
C SER A 5 -0.59 16.13 -37.68
N THR A 6 -1.39 15.46 -36.85
CA THR A 6 -1.78 15.99 -35.55
C THR A 6 -0.73 15.57 -34.53
N THR A 7 -0.02 16.53 -33.96
CA THR A 7 0.91 16.27 -32.85
C THR A 7 0.10 15.91 -31.62
N ILE A 8 0.10 14.64 -31.25
CA ILE A 8 -0.50 14.16 -30.00
C ILE A 8 0.56 14.35 -28.91
N TYR A 9 0.30 15.25 -27.97
CA TYR A 9 1.10 15.33 -26.75
C TYR A 9 0.63 14.21 -25.82
N GLU A 10 1.49 13.20 -25.60
CA GLU A 10 1.28 12.23 -24.54
C GLU A 10 1.40 12.95 -23.19
N GLU A 11 0.27 13.38 -22.62
CA GLU A 11 0.24 13.76 -21.21
C GLU A 11 0.67 12.54 -20.40
N ALA A 12 1.86 12.62 -19.81
CA ALA A 12 2.37 11.61 -18.91
C ALA A 12 1.46 11.55 -17.68
N TYR A 13 0.45 10.67 -17.70
CA TYR A 13 -0.25 10.19 -16.51
C TYR A 13 0.73 9.36 -15.67
N ASN A 14 1.71 10.01 -15.07
CA ASN A 14 2.72 9.39 -14.23
C ASN A 14 2.96 10.26 -12.99
N SER A 15 2.12 10.15 -11.96
CA SER A 15 2.58 10.46 -10.59
C SER A 15 1.72 9.90 -9.48
N ASP A 16 0.39 9.89 -9.59
CA ASP A 16 -0.42 9.72 -8.36
C ASP A 16 -0.51 8.26 -7.90
N LEU A 17 -0.42 7.28 -8.81
CA LEU A 17 -0.45 5.86 -8.47
C LEU A 17 0.82 5.38 -7.75
N LYS A 18 1.98 5.98 -8.01
CA LYS A 18 3.24 5.54 -7.38
C LYS A 18 3.37 6.01 -5.93
N GLU A 19 3.00 7.25 -5.63
CA GLU A 19 3.06 7.77 -4.26
C GLU A 19 2.07 7.04 -3.33
N VAL A 20 0.82 6.83 -3.77
CA VAL A 20 -0.22 6.20 -2.95
C VAL A 20 0.10 4.74 -2.60
N VAL A 21 0.72 4.00 -3.51
CA VAL A 21 1.17 2.61 -3.26
C VAL A 21 2.26 2.59 -2.19
N THR A 22 3.26 3.47 -2.28
CA THR A 22 4.36 3.50 -1.32
C THR A 22 3.92 3.85 0.10
N GLU A 23 3.02 4.81 0.30
CA GLU A 23 2.58 5.21 1.65
C GLU A 23 1.78 4.09 2.34
N THR A 24 0.94 3.40 1.57
CA THR A 24 0.12 2.29 2.08
C THR A 24 1.00 1.10 2.48
N GLU A 25 2.00 0.75 1.66
CA GLU A 25 2.95 -0.32 1.94
C GLU A 25 3.81 -0.01 3.19
N VAL A 26 4.32 1.22 3.32
CA VAL A 26 5.13 1.64 4.47
C VAL A 26 4.32 1.58 5.77
N LYS A 27 3.05 2.02 5.74
CA LYS A 27 2.15 1.95 6.91
C LYS A 27 1.86 0.51 7.29
N PHE A 28 1.60 -0.35 6.30
CA PHE A 28 1.38 -1.78 6.52
C PHE A 28 2.60 -2.44 7.17
N GLU A 29 3.78 -2.27 6.59
CA GLU A 29 5.03 -2.86 7.09
C GLU A 29 5.30 -2.41 8.53
N THR A 30 5.17 -1.12 8.81
CA THR A 30 5.42 -0.56 10.14
C THR A 30 4.47 -1.18 11.18
N LYS A 31 3.19 -1.32 10.86
CA LYS A 31 2.19 -1.89 11.76
C LYS A 31 2.42 -3.38 12.01
N ILE A 32 2.76 -4.15 10.97
CA ILE A 32 3.09 -5.57 11.12
C ILE A 32 4.36 -5.76 11.95
N ARG A 33 5.41 -4.97 11.68
CA ARG A 33 6.66 -5.00 12.44
C ARG A 33 6.42 -4.74 13.92
N ASN A 34 5.64 -3.71 14.25
CA ASN A 34 5.27 -3.40 15.63
C ASN A 34 4.46 -4.54 16.28
N GLY A 35 3.53 -5.14 15.54
CA GLY A 35 2.77 -6.30 16.01
C GLY A 35 3.67 -7.49 16.38
N ILE A 36 4.62 -7.83 15.50
CA ILE A 36 5.59 -8.92 15.75
C ILE A 36 6.47 -8.60 16.96
N GLN A 37 6.92 -7.35 17.11
CA GLN A 37 7.67 -6.93 18.30
C GLN A 37 6.86 -7.03 19.59
N SER A 38 5.57 -6.68 19.54
CA SER A 38 4.66 -6.89 20.68
C SER A 38 4.48 -8.37 20.97
N LEU A 39 4.35 -9.22 19.96
CA LEU A 39 4.23 -10.67 20.13
C LEU A 39 5.47 -11.29 20.79
N ALA A 40 6.66 -10.79 20.44
CA ALA A 40 7.91 -11.21 21.06
C ALA A 40 8.00 -10.83 22.54
N LYS A 41 7.34 -9.73 22.96
CA LYS A 41 7.30 -9.27 24.36
C LYS A 41 6.17 -9.93 25.15
N GLU A 42 5.01 -10.08 24.52
CA GLU A 42 3.79 -10.61 25.11
C GLU A 42 3.09 -11.54 24.10
N PRO A 43 3.36 -12.86 24.15
CA PRO A 43 2.77 -13.83 23.24
C PRO A 43 1.33 -14.19 23.67
N SER A 44 0.44 -13.19 23.71
CA SER A 44 -0.97 -13.38 24.06
C SER A 44 -1.85 -13.46 22.81
N GLN A 45 -2.97 -14.19 22.91
CA GLN A 45 -3.94 -14.34 21.81
C GLN A 45 -4.46 -12.98 21.34
N SER A 46 -4.63 -12.02 22.26
CA SER A 46 -5.03 -10.65 21.96
C SER A 46 -4.07 -9.96 20.97
N VAL A 47 -2.75 -10.13 21.15
CA VAL A 47 -1.75 -9.57 20.23
C VAL A 47 -1.85 -10.22 18.85
N ILE A 48 -2.06 -11.53 18.79
CA ILE A 48 -2.27 -12.27 17.53
C ILE A 48 -3.54 -11.77 16.82
N ASP A 49 -4.65 -11.64 17.54
CA ASP A 49 -5.93 -11.20 17.01
C ASP A 49 -5.85 -9.78 16.45
N ASN A 50 -5.11 -8.89 17.12
CA ASN A 50 -4.88 -7.51 16.66
C ASN A 50 -4.08 -7.46 15.34
N ILE A 51 -3.05 -8.30 15.20
CA ILE A 51 -2.26 -8.39 13.96
C ILE A 51 -3.16 -8.89 12.82
N LEU A 52 -3.91 -9.97 13.05
CA LEU A 52 -4.80 -10.56 12.06
C LEU A 52 -5.93 -9.61 11.66
N ALA A 53 -6.53 -8.90 12.61
CA ALA A 53 -7.56 -7.91 12.35
C ALA A 53 -7.04 -6.79 11.45
N TYR A 54 -5.83 -6.30 11.71
CA TYR A 54 -5.20 -5.28 10.88
C TYR A 54 -4.96 -5.80 9.45
N SER A 55 -4.41 -7.01 9.28
CA SER A 55 -4.18 -7.61 7.96
C SER A 55 -5.47 -7.78 7.15
N LYS A 56 -6.60 -8.09 7.80
CA LYS A 56 -7.90 -8.26 7.13
C LYS A 56 -8.48 -6.97 6.56
N THR A 57 -8.06 -5.79 7.05
CA THR A 57 -8.54 -4.50 6.54
C THR A 57 -8.14 -4.24 5.08
N PHE A 58 -7.16 -5.00 4.57
CA PHE A 58 -6.66 -4.90 3.19
C PHE A 58 -7.27 -5.94 2.23
N VAL A 59 -8.05 -6.90 2.74
CA VAL A 59 -8.63 -8.01 1.93
C VAL A 59 -10.07 -7.72 1.49
N SER A 60 -10.74 -6.72 2.08
CA SER A 60 -12.16 -6.42 1.80
C SER A 60 -12.39 -5.41 0.66
N LYS A 61 -11.57 -5.42 -0.39
CA LYS A 61 -11.81 -4.65 -1.62
C LYS A 61 -12.12 -5.57 -2.79
#